data_AF-A0A2B0X7Q9-F1
#
_entry.id   AF-A0A2B0X7Q9-F1
#
_cell.length_a   1.000
_cell.length_b   1.000
_cell.length_c   1.000
_cell.angle_alpha   90.00
_cell.angle_beta   90.00
_cell.angle_gamma   90.00
#
_symmetry.space_group_name_H-M   'P 1'
#
loop_
_entity.id
_entity.type
_entity.pdbx_description
1 polymer ?
#
loop_
_entity_poly.entity_id
_entity_poly.type
_entity_poly.pdbx_seq_one_letter_code
_entity_poly.pdbx_strand_id
1 'polypeptide(L)'
;MERAVERVFTKEILASAAKAFHVTVEDKPLGDFENYIFKAKGDNGEDYVLRLTHSSHRSKKEVEAELDFLRYVAENGAKVAGPLYSTSQNLVEEIGAEDSTFFFASLFTYAKGEQVKGEGSHYWGDAYFEAWGKAIGQLHRLTMNYPKTDYRDTWEEDESGIVNELEDDQVKKIAVVLMDEIKPLPIERETFGLMHGDIHPGNFHYDGKELTIFDFDDAAYNYFIHDLAMVLYYSVLFTPWTVEEKTDFARKQLQVLRKGYEYEHRLADSWYESLPLFLRLRDIGLYGTLQKKFKGKDMPDNFRKLSEELYERIISEEAIVNI
;
A
#
# COMPACT_ATOMS: atom_id res chain seq x y z
N MET A 1 7.86 13.98 4.02
CA MET A 1 8.57 13.57 5.24
C MET A 1 8.24 14.52 6.39
N GLU A 2 8.34 14.08 7.64
CA GLU A 2 8.26 14.99 8.79
C GLU A 2 9.50 15.88 8.89
N ARG A 3 9.33 17.16 9.26
CA ARG A 3 10.43 18.13 9.41
C ARG A 3 11.51 17.69 10.39
N ALA A 4 11.17 16.85 11.38
CA ALA A 4 12.14 16.32 12.34
C ALA A 4 13.10 15.35 11.64
N VAL A 5 12.56 14.43 10.82
CA VAL A 5 13.33 13.46 10.04
C VAL A 5 14.19 14.14 8.98
N GLU A 6 13.65 15.16 8.30
CA GLU A 6 14.41 15.94 7.29
C GLU A 6 15.65 16.64 7.86
N ARG A 7 15.64 17.00 9.15
CA ARG A 7 16.78 17.67 9.79
C ARG A 7 17.93 16.73 10.09
N VAL A 8 17.65 15.44 10.25
CA VAL A 8 18.64 14.44 10.64
C VAL A 8 19.07 13.55 9.49
N PHE A 9 18.38 13.61 8.34
CA PHE A 9 18.80 12.95 7.12
C PHE A 9 19.97 13.70 6.45
N THR A 10 21.06 12.98 6.15
CA THR A 10 22.28 13.57 5.57
C THR A 10 22.78 12.79 4.36
N LYS A 11 23.65 13.41 3.56
CA LYS A 11 24.31 12.73 2.43
C LYS A 11 25.22 11.59 2.89
N GLU A 12 25.78 11.70 4.10
CA GLU A 12 26.61 10.68 4.72
C GLU A 12 25.80 9.43 5.07
N ILE A 13 24.55 9.61 5.54
CA ILE A 13 23.61 8.50 5.79
C ILE A 13 23.27 7.80 4.46
N LEU A 14 22.91 8.57 3.43
CA LEU A 14 22.63 8.02 2.10
C LEU A 14 23.83 7.27 1.50
N ALA A 15 25.04 7.84 1.59
CA ALA A 15 26.26 7.21 1.12
C ALA A 15 26.60 5.93 1.89
N SER A 16 26.33 5.91 3.22
CA SER A 16 26.52 4.73 4.05
C SER A 16 25.56 3.61 3.66
N ALA A 17 24.29 3.94 3.40
CA ALA A 17 23.29 2.99 2.90
C ALA A 17 23.69 2.41 1.54
N ALA A 18 23.98 3.28 0.57
CA ALA A 18 24.44 2.87 -0.77
C ALA A 18 25.68 1.95 -0.70
N LYS A 19 26.66 2.28 0.14
CA LYS A 19 27.85 1.46 0.35
C LYS A 19 27.51 0.08 0.92
N ALA A 20 26.58 -0.01 1.86
CA ALA A 20 26.22 -1.28 2.51
C ALA A 20 25.65 -2.30 1.52
N PHE A 21 25.03 -1.84 0.43
CA PHE A 21 24.45 -2.67 -0.63
C PHE A 21 25.28 -2.71 -1.93
N HIS A 22 26.49 -2.14 -1.96
CA HIS A 22 27.30 -2.01 -3.19
C HIS A 22 26.54 -1.39 -4.39
N VAL A 23 25.82 -0.30 -4.12
CA VAL A 23 25.14 0.47 -5.16
C VAL A 23 25.60 1.92 -5.17
N THR A 24 25.42 2.58 -6.30
CA THR A 24 25.46 4.04 -6.40
C THR A 24 24.04 4.59 -6.42
N VAL A 25 23.82 5.82 -5.96
CA VAL A 25 22.50 6.43 -5.90
C VAL A 25 22.53 7.83 -6.49
N GLU A 26 21.42 8.23 -7.08
CA GLU A 26 21.22 9.62 -7.47
C GLU A 26 20.91 10.47 -6.23
N ASP A 27 21.41 11.72 -6.20
CA ASP A 27 21.18 12.65 -5.08
C ASP A 27 19.69 13.00 -4.88
N LYS A 28 18.88 12.89 -5.94
CA LYS A 28 17.47 13.27 -5.91
C LYS A 28 16.60 12.06 -5.56
N PRO A 29 15.76 12.12 -4.51
CA PRO A 29 14.83 11.05 -4.22
C PRO A 29 13.75 10.93 -5.31
N LEU A 30 13.32 9.70 -5.56
CA LEU A 30 12.11 9.36 -6.32
C LEU A 30 10.84 9.73 -5.54
N GLY A 31 10.90 9.60 -4.21
CA GLY A 31 9.82 9.94 -3.28
C GLY A 31 10.37 10.12 -1.87
N ASP A 32 9.71 10.96 -1.09
CA ASP A 32 10.10 11.33 0.28
C ASP A 32 8.87 11.45 1.20
N PHE A 33 7.80 10.70 0.91
CA PHE A 33 6.54 10.85 1.61
C PHE A 33 6.63 10.29 3.04
N GLU A 34 6.70 8.95 3.16
CA GLU A 34 6.91 8.20 4.42
C GLU A 34 8.32 7.64 4.53
N ASN A 35 8.92 7.33 3.38
CA ASN A 35 10.28 6.82 3.26
C ASN A 35 11.07 7.69 2.28
N TYR A 36 12.38 7.75 2.45
CA TYR A 36 13.25 8.26 1.40
C TYR A 36 13.54 7.16 0.38
N ILE A 37 13.08 7.35 -0.84
CA ILE A 37 13.22 6.39 -1.94
C ILE A 37 14.19 6.96 -2.96
N PHE A 38 15.25 6.21 -3.29
CA PHE A 38 16.25 6.61 -4.27
C PHE A 38 16.36 5.58 -5.39
N LYS A 39 16.57 6.07 -6.61
CA LYS A 39 17.04 5.22 -7.69
C LYS A 39 18.49 4.84 -7.42
N ALA A 40 18.78 3.55 -7.43
CA ALA A 40 20.09 3.00 -7.22
C ALA A 40 20.58 2.27 -8.48
N LYS A 41 21.90 2.17 -8.65
CA LYS A 41 22.55 1.41 -9.71
C LYS A 41 23.64 0.50 -9.18
N GLY A 42 23.58 -0.77 -9.56
CA GLY A 42 24.66 -1.72 -9.29
C GLY A 42 25.82 -1.58 -10.26
N ASP A 43 26.91 -2.31 -10.02
CA ASP A 43 28.16 -2.23 -10.81
C ASP A 43 27.96 -2.51 -12.31
N ASN A 44 26.99 -3.36 -12.65
CA ASN A 44 26.67 -3.72 -14.03
C ASN A 44 25.70 -2.73 -14.71
N GLY A 45 25.32 -1.64 -14.03
CA GLY A 45 24.36 -0.64 -14.53
C GLY A 45 22.89 -1.03 -14.40
N GLU A 46 22.59 -2.12 -13.70
CA GLU A 46 21.22 -2.52 -13.37
C GLU A 46 20.57 -1.54 -12.40
N ASP A 47 19.29 -1.26 -12.63
CA ASP A 47 18.50 -0.36 -11.78
C ASP A 47 17.95 -1.09 -10.55
N TYR A 48 17.97 -0.40 -9.42
CA TYR A 48 17.46 -0.83 -8.12
C TYR A 48 16.72 0.32 -7.44
N VAL A 49 16.03 0.01 -6.34
CA VAL A 49 15.43 1.01 -5.45
C VAL A 49 16.05 0.88 -4.07
N LEU A 50 16.66 1.95 -3.56
CA LEU A 50 17.13 2.04 -2.18
C LEU A 50 16.09 2.81 -1.36
N ARG A 51 15.61 2.19 -0.28
CA ARG A 51 14.68 2.82 0.68
C ARG A 51 15.40 3.05 1.99
N LEU A 52 15.22 4.24 2.57
CA LEU A 52 15.57 4.53 3.95
C LEU A 52 14.30 4.90 4.74
N THR A 53 14.03 4.09 5.75
CA THR A 53 12.90 4.26 6.67
C THR A 53 13.41 4.80 8.00
N HIS A 54 12.83 5.88 8.52
CA HIS A 54 13.25 6.44 9.80
C HIS A 54 12.60 5.70 10.98
N SER A 55 13.32 5.58 12.09
CA SER A 55 12.89 4.88 13.31
C SER A 55 11.66 5.46 14.03
N SER A 56 11.21 6.67 13.65
CA SER A 56 9.93 7.24 14.12
C SER A 56 8.71 6.72 13.34
N HIS A 57 8.93 6.11 12.17
CA HIS A 57 7.87 5.57 11.31
C HIS A 57 7.69 4.08 11.55
N ARG A 58 8.77 3.31 11.42
CA ARG A 58 8.80 1.86 11.69
C ARG A 58 10.00 1.52 12.54
N SER A 59 9.85 0.54 13.43
CA SER A 59 10.99 -0.12 14.09
C SER A 59 11.71 -1.07 13.14
N LYS A 60 12.96 -1.41 13.47
CA LYS A 60 13.75 -2.37 12.68
C LYS A 60 13.02 -3.69 12.45
N LYS A 61 12.34 -4.21 13.48
CA LYS A 61 11.65 -5.50 13.44
C LYS A 61 10.43 -5.50 12.52
N GLU A 62 9.71 -4.37 12.45
CA GLU A 62 8.61 -4.20 11.50
C GLU A 62 9.14 -4.20 10.06
N VAL A 63 10.24 -3.47 9.80
CA VAL A 63 10.88 -3.49 8.47
C VAL A 63 11.41 -4.89 8.16
N GLU A 64 12.07 -5.58 9.09
CA GLU A 64 12.53 -6.96 8.88
C GLU A 64 11.38 -7.92 8.56
N ALA A 65 10.23 -7.78 9.24
CA ALA A 65 9.05 -8.60 8.99
C ALA A 65 8.40 -8.35 7.62
N GLU A 66 8.39 -7.09 7.15
CA GLU A 66 8.03 -6.76 5.78
C GLU A 66 8.93 -7.49 4.78
N LEU A 67 10.25 -7.33 4.92
CA LEU A 67 11.20 -7.85 3.95
C LEU A 67 11.26 -9.37 3.97
N ASP A 68 11.02 -10.00 5.13
CA ASP A 68 10.89 -11.45 5.24
C ASP A 68 9.68 -11.96 4.44
N PHE A 69 8.52 -11.31 4.60
CA PHE A 69 7.33 -11.63 3.82
C PHE A 69 7.54 -11.40 2.32
N LEU A 70 8.13 -10.25 1.96
CA LEU A 70 8.36 -9.89 0.57
C LEU A 70 9.35 -10.86 -0.11
N ARG A 71 10.41 -11.25 0.61
CA ARG A 71 11.33 -12.30 0.16
C ARG A 71 10.60 -13.62 -0.02
N TYR A 72 9.80 -14.04 0.96
CA TYR A 72 9.03 -15.29 0.89
C TYR A 72 8.14 -15.34 -0.35
N VAL A 73 7.32 -14.30 -0.61
CA VAL A 73 6.43 -14.31 -1.78
C VAL A 73 7.22 -14.25 -3.09
N ALA A 74 8.32 -13.50 -3.15
CA ALA A 74 9.19 -13.42 -4.32
C ALA A 74 9.83 -14.79 -4.65
N GLU A 75 10.39 -15.48 -3.65
CA GLU A 75 10.98 -16.81 -3.79
C GLU A 75 9.96 -17.88 -4.19
N ASN A 76 8.69 -17.69 -3.83
CA ASN A 76 7.57 -18.54 -4.22
C ASN A 76 6.86 -18.08 -5.52
N GLY A 77 7.48 -17.15 -6.26
CA GLY A 77 7.12 -16.82 -7.63
C GLY A 77 6.16 -15.64 -7.80
N ALA A 78 5.82 -14.90 -6.74
CA ALA A 78 5.07 -13.66 -6.85
C ALA A 78 5.86 -12.62 -7.67
N LYS A 79 5.14 -11.85 -8.49
CA LYS A 79 5.73 -10.74 -9.24
C LYS A 79 5.76 -9.49 -8.36
N VAL A 80 6.78 -9.42 -7.52
CA VAL A 80 7.04 -8.30 -6.62
C VAL A 80 8.45 -7.77 -6.83
N ALA A 81 8.69 -6.51 -6.45
CA ALA A 81 10.03 -5.98 -6.29
C ALA A 81 10.68 -6.59 -5.03
N GLY A 82 11.33 -7.73 -5.19
CA GLY A 82 11.91 -8.47 -4.06
C GLY A 82 13.07 -7.73 -3.38
N PRO A 83 13.26 -7.92 -2.07
CA PRO A 83 14.37 -7.31 -1.34
C PRO A 83 15.68 -8.05 -1.63
N LEU A 84 16.78 -7.33 -1.49
CA LEU A 84 18.13 -7.81 -1.75
C LEU A 84 18.99 -7.73 -0.50
N TYR A 85 19.88 -8.70 -0.33
CA TYR A 85 20.81 -8.72 0.80
C TYR A 85 21.91 -7.67 0.64
N SER A 86 22.28 -7.07 1.75
CA SER A 86 23.47 -6.25 1.88
C SER A 86 24.76 -7.10 1.78
N THR A 87 25.89 -6.40 1.74
CA THR A 87 27.22 -7.01 1.86
C THR A 87 27.43 -7.83 3.12
N SER A 88 26.72 -7.47 4.20
CA SER A 88 26.73 -8.18 5.48
C SER A 88 25.69 -9.30 5.55
N GLN A 89 25.01 -9.61 4.44
CA GLN A 89 23.93 -10.61 4.35
C GLN A 89 22.69 -10.27 5.20
N ASN A 90 22.41 -8.98 5.38
CA ASN A 90 21.18 -8.51 6.03
C ASN A 90 20.20 -7.97 4.99
N LEU A 91 18.90 -8.13 5.22
CA LEU A 91 17.87 -7.44 4.42
C LEU A 91 17.70 -5.98 4.87
N VAL A 92 17.99 -5.69 6.13
CA VAL A 92 17.90 -4.36 6.74
C VAL A 92 19.24 -3.97 7.33
N GLU A 93 19.79 -2.84 6.88
CA GLU A 93 20.97 -2.21 7.46
C GLU A 93 20.56 -1.03 8.33
N GLU A 94 21.15 -0.92 9.52
CA GLU A 94 20.83 0.12 10.49
C GLU A 94 21.91 1.20 10.47
N ILE A 95 21.50 2.46 10.31
CA ILE A 95 22.40 3.61 10.20
C ILE A 95 21.97 4.65 11.23
N GLY A 96 22.84 4.95 12.19
CA GLY A 96 22.57 5.94 13.22
C GLY A 96 22.56 7.38 12.66
N ALA A 97 21.62 8.18 13.15
CA ALA A 97 21.58 9.63 12.97
C ALA A 97 22.17 10.37 14.17
N GLU A 98 22.40 11.68 14.05
CA GLU A 98 23.07 12.47 15.08
C GLU A 98 22.28 12.60 16.39
N ASP A 99 20.95 12.49 16.34
CA ASP A 99 20.05 12.60 17.49
C ASP A 99 19.76 11.26 18.18
N SER A 100 20.58 10.23 17.93
CA SER A 100 20.41 8.85 18.43
C SER A 100 19.21 8.10 17.86
N THR A 101 18.55 8.63 16.83
CA THR A 101 17.59 7.87 16.01
C THR A 101 18.33 7.07 14.93
N PHE A 102 17.57 6.27 14.18
CA PHE A 102 18.11 5.39 13.14
C PHE A 102 17.35 5.53 11.82
N PHE A 103 18.08 5.29 10.73
CA PHE A 103 17.53 4.98 9.42
C PHE A 103 17.78 3.50 9.11
N PHE A 104 16.72 2.81 8.71
CA PHE A 104 16.73 1.42 8.26
C PHE A 104 16.79 1.40 6.74
N ALA A 105 17.93 0.97 6.19
CA ALA A 105 18.18 0.91 4.77
C ALA A 105 17.86 -0.49 4.20
N SER A 106 17.17 -0.52 3.07
CA SER A 106 16.79 -1.74 2.34
C SER A 106 16.89 -1.51 0.83
N LEU A 107 17.28 -2.55 0.08
CA LEU A 107 17.42 -2.50 -1.38
C LEU A 107 16.42 -3.46 -2.04
N PHE A 108 15.80 -3.02 -3.13
CA PHE A 108 14.82 -3.79 -3.89
C PHE A 108 15.21 -3.87 -5.36
N THR A 109 14.81 -4.96 -6.02
CA THR A 109 14.85 -5.04 -7.49
C THR A 109 13.94 -3.98 -8.11
N TYR A 110 14.36 -3.36 -9.21
CA TYR A 110 13.51 -2.37 -9.88
C TYR A 110 12.35 -3.03 -10.63
N ALA A 111 11.14 -2.51 -10.45
CA ALA A 111 9.93 -3.04 -11.07
C ALA A 111 9.91 -2.82 -12.59
N LYS A 112 9.60 -3.87 -13.35
CA LYS A 112 9.54 -3.82 -14.81
C LYS A 112 8.24 -3.18 -15.29
N GLY A 113 8.30 -2.52 -16.43
CA GLY A 113 7.14 -1.87 -17.04
C GLY A 113 7.00 -0.42 -16.59
N GLU A 114 5.77 0.09 -16.60
CA GLU A 114 5.47 1.47 -16.24
C GLU A 114 4.17 1.60 -15.44
N GLN A 115 4.02 2.72 -14.75
CA GLN A 115 2.77 3.09 -14.11
C GLN A 115 1.67 3.37 -15.16
N VAL A 116 0.52 2.72 -15.02
CA VAL A 116 -0.67 2.99 -15.84
C VAL A 116 -1.39 4.22 -15.30
N LYS A 117 -1.30 5.35 -16.01
CA LYS A 117 -1.83 6.66 -15.58
C LYS A 117 -3.28 6.88 -16.02
N GLY A 118 -4.19 6.02 -15.54
CA GLY A 118 -5.63 6.12 -15.80
C GLY A 118 -6.02 5.88 -17.26
N GLU A 119 -7.24 6.29 -17.63
CA GLU A 119 -7.87 6.04 -18.93
C GLU A 119 -7.09 6.51 -20.16
N GLY A 120 -6.20 7.49 -20.00
CA GLY A 120 -5.37 7.97 -21.10
C GLY A 120 -4.22 7.02 -21.47
N SER A 121 -3.93 6.00 -20.66
CA SER A 121 -2.88 5.03 -20.95
C SER A 121 -3.34 3.97 -21.95
N HIS A 122 -2.47 3.60 -22.89
CA HIS A 122 -2.73 2.50 -23.83
C HIS A 122 -2.96 1.15 -23.12
N TYR A 123 -2.42 0.98 -21.91
CA TYR A 123 -2.60 -0.22 -21.11
C TYR A 123 -3.90 -0.26 -20.31
N TRP A 124 -4.62 0.86 -20.21
CA TRP A 124 -5.86 0.90 -19.45
C TRP A 124 -6.96 0.09 -20.13
N GLY A 125 -7.38 -1.01 -19.50
CA GLY A 125 -8.43 -1.88 -20.03
C GLY A 125 -8.47 -3.23 -19.33
N ASP A 126 -9.31 -4.14 -19.83
CA ASP A 126 -9.64 -5.37 -19.14
C ASP A 126 -8.41 -6.27 -18.87
N ALA A 127 -7.44 -6.32 -19.80
CA ALA A 127 -6.21 -7.10 -19.60
C ALA A 127 -5.39 -6.63 -18.38
N TYR A 128 -5.37 -5.31 -18.13
CA TYR A 128 -4.67 -4.73 -16.99
C TYR A 128 -5.39 -5.06 -15.67
N PHE A 129 -6.72 -4.94 -15.61
CA PHE A 129 -7.49 -5.30 -14.41
C PHE A 129 -7.47 -6.81 -14.14
N GLU A 130 -7.48 -7.66 -15.17
CA GLU A 130 -7.33 -9.11 -15.02
C GLU A 130 -5.94 -9.46 -14.49
N ALA A 131 -4.88 -8.84 -15.02
CA ALA A 131 -3.52 -9.03 -14.50
C ALA A 131 -3.39 -8.55 -13.04
N TRP A 132 -4.06 -7.45 -12.69
CA TRP A 132 -4.06 -6.91 -11.32
C TRP A 132 -4.73 -7.88 -10.35
N GLY A 133 -5.93 -8.37 -10.71
CA GLY A 133 -6.62 -9.38 -9.91
C GLY A 133 -5.77 -10.63 -9.72
N LYS A 134 -5.14 -11.12 -10.79
CA LYS A 134 -4.23 -12.28 -10.73
C LYS A 134 -3.06 -12.05 -9.78
N ALA A 135 -2.43 -10.87 -9.81
CA ALA A 135 -1.31 -10.55 -8.92
C ALA A 135 -1.74 -10.54 -7.44
N ILE A 136 -2.89 -9.96 -7.12
CA ILE A 136 -3.46 -9.99 -5.75
C ILE A 136 -3.79 -11.43 -5.34
N GLY A 137 -4.46 -12.19 -6.22
CA GLY A 137 -4.81 -13.58 -5.94
C GLY A 137 -3.58 -14.44 -5.68
N GLN A 138 -2.47 -14.19 -6.39
CA GLN A 138 -1.20 -14.87 -6.15
C GLN A 138 -0.63 -14.55 -4.77
N LEU A 139 -0.62 -13.26 -4.37
CA LEU A 139 -0.17 -12.84 -3.04
C LEU A 139 -1.01 -13.51 -1.94
N HIS A 140 -2.33 -13.49 -2.05
CA HIS A 140 -3.22 -14.13 -1.06
C HIS A 140 -3.06 -15.65 -1.03
N ARG A 141 -2.88 -16.31 -2.19
CA ARG A 141 -2.58 -17.75 -2.21
C ARG A 141 -1.29 -18.08 -1.44
N LEU A 142 -0.25 -17.26 -1.60
CA LEU A 142 1.04 -17.47 -0.95
C LEU A 142 0.98 -17.16 0.54
N THR A 143 0.34 -16.06 0.94
CA THR A 143 0.24 -15.65 2.35
C THR A 143 -0.42 -16.71 3.24
N MET A 144 -1.34 -17.51 2.68
CA MET A 144 -1.93 -18.66 3.40
C MET A 144 -0.90 -19.65 3.96
N ASN A 145 0.30 -19.75 3.37
CA ASN A 145 1.37 -20.65 3.82
C ASN A 145 2.55 -19.90 4.46
N TYR A 146 2.46 -18.57 4.58
CA TYR A 146 3.49 -17.76 5.22
C TYR A 146 3.39 -17.91 6.75
N PRO A 147 4.53 -18.13 7.46
CA PRO A 147 4.54 -18.13 8.92
C PRO A 147 4.06 -16.78 9.48
N LYS A 148 3.20 -16.81 10.50
CA LYS A 148 2.74 -15.58 11.15
C LYS A 148 3.92 -14.83 11.78
N THR A 149 3.95 -13.51 11.60
CA THR A 149 4.82 -12.56 12.30
C THR A 149 4.00 -11.70 13.25
N ASP A 150 4.59 -11.28 14.37
CA ASP A 150 3.96 -10.39 15.36
C ASP A 150 4.37 -8.91 15.15
N TYR A 151 5.10 -8.61 14.07
CA TYR A 151 5.63 -7.28 13.75
C TYR A 151 4.94 -6.62 12.56
N ARG A 152 3.71 -7.07 12.25
CA ARG A 152 2.81 -6.39 11.32
C ARG A 152 1.45 -6.26 11.98
N ASP A 153 0.90 -5.06 11.89
CA ASP A 153 -0.35 -4.70 12.53
C ASP A 153 -1.52 -5.49 11.91
N THR A 154 -2.59 -5.61 12.68
CA THR A 154 -3.89 -6.03 12.17
C THR A 154 -4.67 -4.83 11.66
N TRP A 155 -5.61 -5.07 10.75
CA TRP A 155 -6.51 -4.03 10.25
C TRP A 155 -7.22 -3.27 11.39
N GLU A 156 -7.57 -3.94 12.48
CA GLU A 156 -8.24 -3.29 13.61
C GLU A 156 -7.30 -2.34 14.35
N GLU A 157 -6.02 -2.71 14.51
CA GLU A 157 -5.00 -1.86 15.12
C GLU A 157 -4.72 -0.62 14.27
N ASP A 158 -4.50 -0.82 12.96
CA ASP A 158 -4.27 0.27 12.00
C ASP A 158 -5.44 1.26 11.99
N GLU A 159 -6.65 0.75 11.77
CA GLU A 159 -7.85 1.59 11.66
C GLU A 159 -8.17 2.25 13.01
N SER A 160 -7.97 1.55 14.14
CA SER A 160 -8.12 2.16 15.47
C SER A 160 -7.13 3.30 15.70
N GLY A 161 -5.88 3.15 15.24
CA GLY A 161 -4.87 4.21 15.31
C GLY A 161 -5.33 5.48 14.61
N ILE A 162 -5.85 5.35 13.39
CA ILE A 162 -6.39 6.47 12.60
C ILE A 162 -7.63 7.06 13.28
N VAL A 163 -8.62 6.23 13.63
CA VAL A 163 -9.91 6.67 14.19
C VAL A 163 -9.73 7.35 15.54
N ASN A 164 -8.77 6.92 16.36
CA ASN A 164 -8.52 7.54 17.66
C ASN A 164 -7.96 8.95 17.54
N GLU A 165 -7.21 9.26 16.48
CA GLU A 165 -6.62 10.58 16.22
C GLU A 165 -7.59 11.57 15.55
N LEU A 166 -8.77 11.12 15.09
CA LEU A 166 -9.80 11.99 14.51
C LEU A 166 -10.33 12.99 15.53
N GLU A 167 -10.43 14.26 15.12
CA GLU A 167 -11.00 15.34 15.95
C GLU A 167 -12.51 15.51 15.77
N ASP A 168 -13.07 15.02 14.66
CA ASP A 168 -14.51 15.07 14.38
C ASP A 168 -15.23 13.90 15.04
N ASP A 169 -16.00 14.19 16.10
CA ASP A 169 -16.75 13.20 16.87
C ASP A 169 -17.80 12.44 16.04
N GLN A 170 -18.39 13.09 15.02
CA GLN A 170 -19.39 12.46 14.16
C GLN A 170 -18.74 11.43 13.24
N VAL A 171 -17.66 11.82 12.55
CA VAL A 171 -16.86 10.90 11.71
C VAL A 171 -16.34 9.74 12.55
N LYS A 172 -15.80 10.02 13.75
CA LYS A 172 -15.29 9.01 14.68
C LYS A 172 -16.36 8.00 15.07
N LYS A 173 -17.58 8.47 15.38
CA LYS A 173 -18.70 7.58 15.72
C LYS A 173 -19.09 6.68 14.55
N ILE A 174 -19.17 7.22 13.33
CA ILE A 174 -19.48 6.44 12.12
C ILE A 174 -18.39 5.39 11.87
N ALA A 175 -17.13 5.77 12.03
CA ALA A 175 -16.01 4.84 11.87
C ALA A 175 -16.05 3.68 12.86
N VAL A 176 -16.31 3.95 14.14
CA VAL A 176 -16.45 2.90 15.17
C VAL A 176 -17.59 1.95 14.83
N VAL A 177 -18.75 2.46 14.39
CA VAL A 177 -19.88 1.62 13.98
C VAL A 177 -19.51 0.74 12.79
N LEU A 178 -18.86 1.29 11.76
CA LEU A 178 -18.42 0.51 10.60
C LEU A 178 -17.40 -0.58 10.99
N MET A 179 -16.44 -0.26 11.86
CA MET A 179 -15.50 -1.26 12.37
C MET A 179 -16.24 -2.37 13.13
N ASP A 180 -17.25 -2.04 13.94
CA ASP A 180 -18.08 -3.02 14.63
C ASP A 180 -18.95 -3.87 13.69
N GLU A 181 -19.27 -3.38 12.48
CA GLU A 181 -19.91 -4.18 11.42
C GLU A 181 -18.94 -5.16 10.74
N ILE A 182 -17.64 -4.82 10.66
CA ILE A 182 -16.60 -5.64 10.03
C ILE A 182 -16.05 -6.71 10.99
N LYS A 183 -15.92 -6.40 12.29
CA LYS A 183 -15.40 -7.33 13.32
C LYS A 183 -16.03 -8.73 13.34
N PRO A 184 -17.35 -8.91 13.11
CA PRO A 184 -17.98 -10.22 13.14
C PRO A 184 -17.68 -11.09 11.91
N LEU A 185 -17.05 -10.55 10.86
CA LEU A 185 -16.68 -11.33 9.69
C LEU A 185 -15.70 -12.47 10.06
N PRO A 186 -15.81 -13.65 9.42
CA PRO A 186 -14.99 -14.79 9.81
C PRO A 186 -13.53 -14.60 9.40
N ILE A 187 -12.64 -14.70 10.39
CA ILE A 187 -11.18 -14.78 10.19
C ILE A 187 -10.82 -16.23 9.91
N GLU A 188 -10.65 -16.55 8.64
CA GLU A 188 -10.26 -17.87 8.16
C GLU A 188 -8.99 -17.74 7.32
N ARG A 189 -8.25 -18.83 7.21
CA ARG A 189 -6.99 -18.86 6.47
C ARG A 189 -7.19 -18.41 5.00
N GLU A 190 -8.31 -18.79 4.41
CA GLU A 190 -8.66 -18.52 3.02
C GLU A 190 -9.19 -17.10 2.81
N THR A 191 -9.47 -16.34 3.86
CA THR A 191 -10.13 -15.03 3.78
C THR A 191 -9.35 -13.91 4.44
N PHE A 192 -8.37 -14.25 5.28
CA PHE A 192 -7.63 -13.33 6.12
C PHE A 192 -6.15 -13.72 6.22
N GLY A 193 -5.27 -12.75 6.11
CA GLY A 193 -3.83 -12.97 6.18
C GLY A 193 -3.05 -11.68 5.95
N LEU A 194 -1.73 -11.78 5.86
CA LEU A 194 -0.88 -10.64 5.54
C LEU A 194 -1.08 -10.30 4.06
N MET A 195 -1.60 -9.11 3.77
CA MET A 195 -1.88 -8.61 2.42
C MET A 195 -1.07 -7.35 2.12
N HIS A 196 -1.25 -6.72 0.95
CA HIS A 196 -0.48 -5.52 0.59
C HIS A 196 -0.90 -4.29 1.42
N GLY A 197 -2.20 -4.09 1.65
CA GLY A 197 -2.68 -2.98 2.50
C GLY A 197 -2.91 -1.68 1.74
N ASP A 198 -2.05 -1.33 0.78
CA ASP A 198 -2.22 -0.12 -0.05
C ASP A 198 -2.02 -0.35 -1.56
N ILE A 199 -2.73 -1.32 -2.16
CA ILE A 199 -2.52 -1.65 -3.57
C ILE A 199 -3.23 -0.67 -4.52
N HIS A 200 -2.45 0.21 -5.16
CA HIS A 200 -2.94 1.20 -6.13
C HIS A 200 -1.91 1.45 -7.25
N PRO A 201 -2.25 2.17 -8.35
CA PRO A 201 -1.36 2.32 -9.51
C PRO A 201 -0.04 3.03 -9.24
N GLY A 202 0.19 3.55 -8.04
CA GLY A 202 1.48 4.10 -7.61
C GLY A 202 2.45 3.01 -7.14
N ASN A 203 1.93 1.86 -6.70
CA ASN A 203 2.65 0.81 -5.98
C ASN A 203 2.87 -0.45 -6.83
N PHE A 204 2.78 -0.31 -8.15
CA PHE A 204 3.20 -1.35 -9.09
C PHE A 204 3.51 -0.76 -10.46
N HIS A 205 4.28 -1.51 -11.25
CA HIS A 205 4.44 -1.29 -12.67
C HIS A 205 3.76 -2.40 -13.47
N TYR A 206 3.34 -2.08 -14.70
CA TYR A 206 2.77 -3.02 -15.64
C TYR A 206 3.59 -3.04 -16.93
N ASP A 207 3.96 -4.24 -17.40
CA ASP A 207 4.77 -4.42 -18.61
C ASP A 207 3.95 -4.81 -19.85
N GLY A 208 2.62 -4.74 -19.77
CA GLY A 208 1.70 -5.20 -20.80
C GLY A 208 1.26 -6.66 -20.65
N LYS A 209 1.81 -7.40 -19.67
CA LYS A 209 1.43 -8.80 -19.38
C LYS A 209 1.19 -9.04 -17.90
N GLU A 210 2.10 -8.61 -17.04
CA GLU A 210 2.06 -8.88 -15.60
C GLU A 210 2.36 -7.60 -14.81
N LEU A 211 1.80 -7.51 -13.60
CA LEU A 211 2.16 -6.45 -12.66
C LEU A 211 3.42 -6.87 -11.88
N THR A 212 4.28 -5.90 -11.56
CA THR A 212 5.30 -6.05 -10.53
C THR A 212 4.97 -5.12 -9.37
N ILE A 213 4.51 -5.70 -8.25
CA ILE A 213 4.05 -4.96 -7.06
C ILE A 213 5.24 -4.57 -6.18
N PHE A 214 5.19 -3.40 -5.57
CA PHE A 214 6.21 -2.87 -4.67
C PHE A 214 5.56 -1.98 -3.61
N ASP A 215 6.37 -1.52 -2.65
CA ASP A 215 5.93 -0.67 -1.53
C ASP A 215 4.97 -1.38 -0.56
N PHE A 216 5.49 -2.41 0.11
CA PHE A 216 4.76 -3.21 1.10
C PHE A 216 4.82 -2.59 2.50
N ASP A 217 5.15 -1.30 2.67
CA ASP A 217 5.35 -0.67 3.98
C ASP A 217 4.11 -0.79 4.88
N ASP A 218 2.91 -0.71 4.27
CA ASP A 218 1.59 -0.85 4.89
C ASP A 218 1.02 -2.29 4.88
N ALA A 219 1.87 -3.29 4.62
CA ALA A 219 1.43 -4.68 4.67
C ALA A 219 0.94 -5.05 6.08
N ALA A 220 -0.34 -5.40 6.18
CA ALA A 220 -1.02 -5.68 7.44
C ALA A 220 -1.87 -6.95 7.34
N TYR A 221 -2.20 -7.53 8.50
CA TYR A 221 -3.13 -8.65 8.62
C TYR A 221 -4.58 -8.15 8.45
N ASN A 222 -5.19 -8.48 7.32
CA ASN A 222 -6.52 -8.00 6.97
C ASN A 222 -7.29 -9.03 6.13
N TYR A 223 -8.57 -8.76 5.89
CA TYR A 223 -9.42 -9.53 5.00
C TYR A 223 -9.00 -9.29 3.55
N PHE A 224 -8.78 -10.38 2.81
CA PHE A 224 -8.33 -10.36 1.41
C PHE A 224 -9.22 -9.55 0.47
N ILE A 225 -10.50 -9.41 0.78
CA ILE A 225 -11.41 -8.58 -0.01
C ILE A 225 -11.02 -7.09 0.02
N HIS A 226 -10.31 -6.62 1.04
CA HIS A 226 -9.90 -5.22 1.16
C HIS A 226 -8.90 -4.82 0.06
N ASP A 227 -7.89 -5.65 -0.24
CA ASP A 227 -6.99 -5.40 -1.39
C ASP A 227 -7.77 -5.32 -2.72
N LEU A 228 -8.86 -6.07 -2.89
CA LEU A 228 -9.74 -5.96 -4.06
C LEU A 228 -10.59 -4.68 -4.04
N ALA A 229 -11.07 -4.26 -2.87
CA ALA A 229 -11.78 -3.00 -2.69
C ALA A 229 -10.90 -1.80 -3.08
N MET A 230 -9.60 -1.84 -2.74
CA MET A 230 -8.62 -0.81 -3.09
C MET A 230 -8.48 -0.61 -4.60
N VAL A 231 -8.51 -1.70 -5.38
CA VAL A 231 -8.49 -1.60 -6.85
C VAL A 231 -9.67 -0.79 -7.36
N LEU A 232 -10.88 -1.14 -6.92
CA LEU A 232 -12.11 -0.46 -7.36
C LEU A 232 -12.12 0.99 -6.90
N TYR A 233 -11.74 1.23 -5.64
CA TYR A 233 -11.68 2.54 -5.02
C TYR A 233 -10.76 3.50 -5.78
N TYR A 234 -9.49 3.14 -5.99
CA TYR A 234 -8.53 4.03 -6.63
C TYR A 234 -8.70 4.14 -8.15
N SER A 235 -9.37 3.18 -8.78
CA SER A 235 -9.68 3.28 -10.21
C SER A 235 -10.71 4.37 -10.51
N VAL A 236 -11.53 4.76 -9.52
CA VAL A 236 -12.60 5.76 -9.71
C VAL A 236 -12.38 7.05 -8.90
N LEU A 237 -11.54 7.04 -7.86
CA LEU A 237 -11.38 8.14 -6.91
C LEU A 237 -11.14 9.49 -7.58
N PHE A 238 -10.19 9.55 -8.51
CA PHE A 238 -9.76 10.80 -9.16
C PHE A 238 -10.44 11.04 -10.51
N THR A 239 -11.49 10.29 -10.83
CA THR A 239 -12.26 10.49 -12.07
C THR A 239 -13.26 11.63 -11.90
N PRO A 240 -13.54 12.43 -12.94
CA PRO A 240 -14.56 13.48 -12.92
C PRO A 240 -15.99 12.93 -13.05
N TRP A 241 -16.15 11.61 -12.93
CA TRP A 241 -17.38 10.88 -13.18
C TRP A 241 -18.43 11.09 -12.09
N THR A 242 -19.69 10.99 -12.48
CA THR A 242 -20.84 10.85 -11.59
C THR A 242 -20.77 9.52 -10.83
N VAL A 243 -21.52 9.41 -9.72
CA VAL A 243 -21.61 8.16 -8.94
C VAL A 243 -22.13 6.98 -9.79
N GLU A 244 -23.05 7.24 -10.71
CA GLU A 244 -23.58 6.24 -11.65
C GLU A 244 -22.49 5.71 -12.59
N GLU A 245 -21.74 6.62 -13.23
CA GLU A 245 -20.61 6.24 -14.10
C GLU A 245 -19.51 5.47 -13.35
N LYS A 246 -19.15 5.92 -12.13
CA LYS A 246 -18.21 5.20 -11.27
C LYS A 246 -18.72 3.80 -10.93
N THR A 247 -20.01 3.68 -10.64
CA THR A 247 -20.66 2.41 -10.29
C THR A 247 -20.70 1.44 -11.46
N ASP A 248 -21.09 1.89 -12.64
CA ASP A 248 -21.14 1.06 -13.85
C ASP A 248 -19.75 0.56 -14.24
N PHE A 249 -18.74 1.45 -14.15
CA PHE A 249 -17.35 1.07 -14.33
C PHE A 249 -16.92 0.03 -13.28
N ALA A 250 -17.12 0.31 -11.99
CA ALA A 250 -16.69 -0.59 -10.91
C ALA A 250 -17.33 -1.97 -11.01
N ARG A 251 -18.62 -2.08 -11.36
CA ARG A 251 -19.32 -3.37 -11.57
C ARG A 251 -18.72 -4.16 -12.72
N LYS A 252 -18.48 -3.50 -13.86
CA LYS A 252 -17.83 -4.14 -15.01
C LYS A 252 -16.41 -4.58 -14.66
N GLN A 253 -15.62 -3.71 -14.04
CA GLN A 253 -14.23 -4.01 -13.73
C GLN A 253 -14.10 -5.06 -12.63
N LEU A 254 -15.04 -5.12 -11.67
CA LEU A 254 -15.07 -6.19 -10.68
C LEU A 254 -15.19 -7.57 -11.34
N GLN A 255 -15.98 -7.74 -12.40
CA GLN A 255 -16.08 -9.02 -13.11
C GLN A 255 -14.73 -9.45 -13.72
N VAL A 256 -14.01 -8.49 -14.32
CA VAL A 256 -12.70 -8.72 -14.94
C VAL A 256 -11.63 -8.98 -13.89
N LEU A 257 -11.60 -8.15 -12.84
CA LEU A 257 -10.70 -8.28 -11.70
C LEU A 257 -10.87 -9.65 -11.02
N ARG A 258 -12.12 -10.03 -10.75
CA ARG A 258 -12.49 -11.30 -10.15
C ARG A 258 -12.04 -12.48 -10.98
N LYS A 259 -12.21 -12.42 -12.32
CA LYS A 259 -11.72 -13.46 -13.23
C LYS A 259 -10.21 -13.69 -13.08
N GLY A 260 -9.42 -12.61 -13.00
CA GLY A 260 -7.98 -12.70 -12.78
C GLY A 260 -7.63 -13.24 -11.40
N TYR A 261 -8.31 -12.73 -10.36
CA TYR A 261 -8.10 -13.13 -8.97
C TYR A 261 -8.40 -14.62 -8.74
N GLU A 262 -9.56 -15.09 -9.18
CA GLU A 262 -10.03 -16.47 -9.03
C GLU A 262 -9.20 -17.51 -9.80
N TYR A 263 -8.31 -17.06 -10.70
CA TYR A 263 -7.31 -17.94 -11.29
C TYR A 263 -6.27 -18.42 -10.25
N GLU A 264 -5.95 -17.59 -9.26
CA GLU A 264 -4.95 -17.90 -8.22
C GLU A 264 -5.59 -18.22 -6.87
N HIS A 265 -6.65 -17.50 -6.48
CA HIS A 265 -7.31 -17.68 -5.20
C HIS A 265 -8.80 -17.33 -5.27
N ARG A 266 -9.66 -18.08 -4.58
CA ARG A 266 -11.12 -17.92 -4.66
C ARG A 266 -11.72 -17.47 -3.35
N LEU A 267 -12.58 -16.45 -3.42
CA LEU A 267 -13.45 -16.03 -2.33
C LEU A 267 -14.90 -16.46 -2.61
N ALA A 268 -15.67 -16.69 -1.55
CA ALA A 268 -17.12 -16.88 -1.67
C ALA A 268 -17.82 -15.59 -2.12
N ASP A 269 -18.99 -15.72 -2.74
CA ASP A 269 -19.78 -14.57 -3.21
C ASP A 269 -20.10 -13.56 -2.10
N SER A 270 -20.32 -14.05 -0.88
CA SER A 270 -20.57 -13.21 0.31
C SER A 270 -19.43 -12.23 0.64
N TRP A 271 -18.18 -12.53 0.25
CA TRP A 271 -17.09 -11.57 0.39
C TRP A 271 -17.22 -10.43 -0.61
N TYR A 272 -17.59 -10.72 -1.86
CA TYR A 272 -17.85 -9.66 -2.84
C TYR A 272 -19.04 -8.78 -2.43
N GLU A 273 -20.08 -9.37 -1.81
CA GLU A 273 -21.20 -8.64 -1.21
C GLU A 273 -20.77 -7.72 -0.04
N SER A 274 -19.63 -8.00 0.60
CA SER A 274 -19.06 -7.17 1.68
C SER A 274 -18.21 -5.99 1.19
N LEU A 275 -17.94 -5.86 -0.11
CA LEU A 275 -17.14 -4.76 -0.68
C LEU A 275 -17.56 -3.36 -0.21
N PRO A 276 -18.86 -3.02 -0.08
CA PRO A 276 -19.27 -1.71 0.42
C PRO A 276 -18.70 -1.36 1.80
N LEU A 277 -18.52 -2.34 2.69
CA LEU A 277 -17.91 -2.12 4.02
C LEU A 277 -16.46 -1.65 3.89
N PHE A 278 -15.68 -2.32 3.05
CA PHE A 278 -14.26 -2.03 2.88
C PHE A 278 -14.00 -0.77 2.05
N LEU A 279 -14.90 -0.42 1.14
CA LEU A 279 -14.87 0.87 0.44
C LEU A 279 -15.12 2.05 1.39
N ARG A 280 -16.13 1.93 2.27
CA ARG A 280 -16.40 2.93 3.33
C ARG A 280 -15.24 3.01 4.32
N LEU A 281 -14.64 1.87 4.66
CA LEU A 281 -13.47 1.82 5.55
C LEU A 281 -12.31 2.60 4.93
N ARG A 282 -12.08 2.44 3.63
CA ARG A 282 -11.02 3.20 2.94
C ARG A 282 -11.29 4.71 2.89
N ASP A 283 -12.55 5.14 2.76
CA ASP A 283 -12.91 6.56 2.87
C ASP A 283 -12.47 7.13 4.24
N ILE A 284 -12.76 6.42 5.33
CA ILE A 284 -12.35 6.80 6.70
C ILE A 284 -10.82 6.84 6.83
N GLY A 285 -10.14 5.76 6.40
CA GLY A 285 -8.68 5.68 6.47
C GLY A 285 -8.00 6.82 5.71
N LEU A 286 -8.44 7.09 4.47
CA LEU A 286 -7.89 8.18 3.67
C LEU A 286 -8.21 9.56 4.27
N TYR A 287 -9.44 9.77 4.77
CA TYR A 287 -9.81 11.01 5.44
C TYR A 287 -8.92 11.27 6.67
N GLY A 288 -8.75 10.27 7.53
CA GLY A 288 -7.91 10.37 8.73
C GLY A 288 -6.44 10.64 8.41
N THR A 289 -5.89 9.95 7.40
CA THR A 289 -4.53 10.21 6.91
C THR A 289 -4.35 11.65 6.42
N LEU A 290 -5.32 12.20 5.70
CA LEU A 290 -5.29 13.61 5.28
C LEU A 290 -5.36 14.56 6.48
N GLN A 291 -6.24 14.31 7.45
CA GLN A 291 -6.34 15.13 8.66
C GLN A 291 -5.02 15.13 9.45
N LYS A 292 -4.43 13.95 9.66
CA LYS A 292 -3.15 13.80 10.35
C LYS A 292 -2.03 14.55 9.63
N LYS A 293 -1.90 14.35 8.31
CA LYS A 293 -0.85 14.96 7.48
C LYS A 293 -0.85 16.49 7.54
N PHE A 294 -2.04 17.08 7.49
CA PHE A 294 -2.24 18.53 7.44
C PHE A 294 -2.63 19.14 8.80
N LYS A 295 -2.57 18.38 9.89
CA LYS A 295 -2.82 18.90 11.24
C LYS A 295 -1.90 20.07 11.55
N GLY A 296 -2.50 21.25 11.80
CA GLY A 296 -1.77 22.49 12.06
C GLY A 296 -1.01 23.06 10.86
N LYS A 297 -1.32 22.64 9.62
CA LYS A 297 -0.71 23.11 8.37
C LYS A 297 -1.79 23.50 7.37
N ASP A 298 -1.42 24.30 6.38
CA ASP A 298 -2.31 24.58 5.25
C ASP A 298 -2.48 23.34 4.37
N MET A 299 -3.72 22.94 4.14
CA MET A 299 -4.07 21.88 3.21
C MET A 299 -4.25 22.45 1.79
N PRO A 300 -3.49 21.97 0.78
CA PRO A 300 -3.64 22.39 -0.61
C PRO A 300 -5.05 22.12 -1.15
N ASP A 301 -5.52 22.94 -2.10
CA ASP A 301 -6.91 22.94 -2.56
C ASP A 301 -7.38 21.59 -3.11
N ASN A 302 -6.51 20.84 -3.79
CA ASN A 302 -6.85 19.51 -4.31
C ASN A 302 -7.10 18.50 -3.16
N PHE A 303 -6.30 18.55 -2.09
CA PHE A 303 -6.49 17.70 -0.92
C PHE A 303 -7.69 18.16 -0.07
N ARG A 304 -7.96 19.47 -0.03
CA ARG A 304 -9.16 20.00 0.64
C ARG A 304 -10.43 19.53 -0.03
N LYS A 305 -10.52 19.66 -1.36
CA LYS A 305 -11.66 19.18 -2.13
C LYS A 305 -11.86 17.67 -1.94
N LEU A 306 -10.78 16.89 -2.02
CA LEU A 306 -10.85 15.45 -1.74
C LEU A 306 -11.35 15.18 -0.31
N SER A 307 -10.83 15.90 0.68
CA SER A 307 -11.26 15.77 2.08
C SER A 307 -12.74 16.10 2.28
N GLU A 308 -13.28 17.10 1.57
CA GLU A 308 -14.70 17.46 1.60
C GLU A 308 -15.56 16.35 0.97
N GLU A 309 -15.17 15.84 -0.20
CA GLU A 309 -15.87 14.73 -0.87
C GLU A 309 -15.86 13.44 -0.04
N LEU A 310 -14.75 13.15 0.65
CA LEU A 310 -14.63 12.03 1.60
C LEU A 310 -15.57 12.22 2.78
N TYR A 311 -15.55 13.42 3.39
CA TYR A 311 -16.41 13.75 4.52
C TYR A 311 -17.89 13.59 4.16
N GLU A 312 -18.34 14.12 3.02
CA GLU A 312 -19.73 14.00 2.58
C GLU A 312 -20.18 12.53 2.44
N ARG A 313 -19.33 11.65 1.88
CA ARG A 313 -19.61 10.22 1.79
C ARG A 313 -19.65 9.53 3.15
N ILE A 314 -18.69 9.84 4.03
CA ILE A 314 -18.64 9.27 5.37
C ILE A 314 -19.91 9.64 6.15
N ILE A 315 -20.31 10.92 6.14
CA ILE A 315 -21.52 11.39 6.83
C ILE A 315 -22.79 10.77 6.25
N SER A 316 -22.82 10.53 4.94
CA SER A 316 -23.96 9.88 4.27
C SER A 316 -23.95 8.36 4.43
N GLU A 317 -22.87 7.79 4.99
CA GLU A 317 -22.65 6.35 5.13
C GLU A 317 -22.68 5.58 3.79
N GLU A 318 -22.32 6.27 2.71
CA GLU A 318 -22.33 5.73 1.35
C GLU A 318 -20.90 5.35 0.91
N ALA A 319 -20.78 4.23 0.21
CA ALA A 319 -19.53 3.88 -0.47
C ALA A 319 -19.33 4.73 -1.74
N ILE A 320 -18.08 4.90 -2.16
CA ILE A 320 -17.74 5.64 -3.40
C ILE A 320 -18.40 5.08 -4.67
N VAL A 321 -18.79 3.80 -4.65
CA VAL A 321 -19.53 3.10 -5.70
C VAL A 321 -20.53 2.12 -5.08
N ASN A 322 -21.62 1.82 -5.79
CA ASN A 322 -22.66 0.90 -5.32
C ASN A 322 -22.56 -0.44 -6.07
N ILE A 323 -21.91 -1.44 -5.46
CA ILE A 323 -21.57 -2.70 -6.14
C ILE A 323 -22.54 -3.82 -5.82
#